data_AF-A0A067QEP1-F1
#
_entry.id   AF-A0A067QEP1-F1
#
_cell.length_a   1.000
_cell.length_b   1.000
_cell.length_c   1.000
_cell.angle_alpha   90.00
_cell.angle_beta   90.00
_cell.angle_gamma   90.00
#
_symmetry.space_group_name_H-M   'P 1'
#
loop_
_entity.id
_entity.type
_entity.pdbx_description
1 polymer ?
#
loop_
_entity_poly.entity_id
_entity_poly.type
_entity_poly.pdbx_seq_one_letter_code
_entity_poly.pdbx_strand_id
1 'polypeptide(L)'
;MPLDIDNTPVVDDVPIDALVTCQQEGEGSKKTKHNPMLDAFVTLSIDPVATVQDLEDPVALAEAEKLHCKTYIGLIDIYHGLPGPHDPFTQTSISLVGQGLPPHSEEYFSQPSMSIPLSPGAEHPLGRDPLKLTNLLPWPNCYIYTWAEVTARIRSAPYDDSLIVSKISDNSDGWRKAYFLITDRDAQGDLENTSGSTAHVEKVSKHATQDSPDAGLDWQAVYTQLATSHIDQDAEIQSCAVSRGDSTTWLGSSSDVDASAHEHTIGVMAAMLSLNSTPSVMTVVDAWYDLSKVSAIPDPQGFFEETKALDEIKRASKKPLDAPEPPPLPIVDEVDRRDVSQSSLNEIVEQNSGSTGSDEAVVAHSPVPLPDCEEVRQRSGSPPLDNAVEEEWGLKSSADPEEASPEDQSPRSQGMKRSITDVDGADEHRRKKTRLDVVVDQSLKSQPTGNLTD
;
A
#
# COMPACT_ATOMS: atom_id res chain seq x y z
N MET A 1 -13.98 85.04 14.73
CA MET A 1 -15.24 85.07 15.48
C MET A 1 -15.75 83.64 15.60
N PRO A 2 -16.34 83.28 16.75
CA PRO A 2 -16.27 81.94 17.34
C PRO A 2 -17.36 81.01 16.82
N LEU A 3 -17.08 79.70 16.86
CA LEU A 3 -18.07 78.66 16.67
C LEU A 3 -18.37 78.00 18.02
N ASP A 4 -19.66 77.85 18.26
CA ASP A 4 -20.30 77.41 19.49
C ASP A 4 -19.94 75.97 19.89
N ILE A 5 -19.81 75.79 21.20
CA ILE A 5 -19.73 74.51 21.90
C ILE A 5 -21.17 74.13 22.21
N ASP A 6 -21.64 73.02 21.64
CA ASP A 6 -22.93 72.45 22.01
C ASP A 6 -22.72 71.24 22.95
N ASN A 7 -23.40 71.34 24.09
CA ASN A 7 -23.47 70.37 25.17
C ASN A 7 -24.57 69.35 24.85
N THR A 8 -24.28 68.06 25.00
CA THR A 8 -25.33 67.05 25.20
C THR A 8 -24.89 65.98 26.21
N PRO A 9 -25.86 65.36 26.91
CA PRO A 9 -25.73 65.03 28.33
C PRO A 9 -25.32 63.60 28.62
N VAL A 10 -24.78 63.47 29.83
CA VAL A 10 -24.57 62.25 30.63
C VAL A 10 -25.85 61.40 30.68
N VAL A 11 -25.71 60.11 30.40
CA VAL A 11 -26.71 59.08 30.70
C VAL A 11 -26.02 57.95 31.46
N ASP A 12 -26.28 57.96 32.77
CA ASP A 12 -26.55 56.88 33.72
C ASP A 12 -25.93 55.48 33.54
N ASP A 13 -25.17 55.14 34.58
CA ASP A 13 -24.98 53.84 35.23
C ASP A 13 -25.92 52.71 34.82
N VAL A 14 -25.34 51.60 34.36
CA VAL A 14 -25.97 50.26 34.34
C VAL A 14 -25.09 49.29 35.13
N PRO A 15 -25.68 48.42 35.98
CA PRO A 15 -24.96 47.76 37.06
C PRO A 15 -24.11 46.58 36.59
N ILE A 16 -22.94 46.49 37.22
CA ILE A 16 -22.10 45.31 37.34
C ILE A 16 -22.89 44.27 38.16
N ASP A 17 -23.35 43.19 37.54
CA ASP A 17 -23.38 41.83 38.09
C ASP A 17 -24.27 40.91 37.23
N ALA A 18 -23.64 40.26 36.26
CA ALA A 18 -24.06 38.94 35.82
C ALA A 18 -22.78 38.14 35.60
N LEU A 19 -22.41 37.38 36.63
CA LEU A 19 -21.49 36.25 36.53
C LEU A 19 -22.08 35.24 35.54
N VAL A 20 -21.84 35.50 34.26
CA VAL A 20 -21.85 34.46 33.24
C VAL A 20 -20.58 33.68 33.47
N THR A 21 -20.73 32.55 34.14
CA THR A 21 -19.73 31.49 34.19
C THR A 21 -19.46 31.09 32.74
N CYS A 22 -18.42 31.66 32.15
CA CYS A 22 -17.83 31.15 30.92
C CYS A 22 -17.35 29.73 31.21
N GLN A 23 -18.22 28.75 30.95
CA GLN A 23 -17.76 27.41 30.64
C GLN A 23 -16.93 27.51 29.37
N GLN A 24 -15.62 27.70 29.56
CA GLN A 24 -14.64 27.24 28.58
C GLN A 24 -14.78 25.72 28.54
N GLU A 25 -15.72 25.24 27.74
CA GLU A 25 -15.55 23.94 27.12
C GLU A 25 -14.22 24.01 26.39
N GLY A 26 -13.23 23.27 26.87
CA GLY A 26 -11.94 23.17 26.22
C GLY A 26 -12.17 22.59 24.84
N GLU A 27 -12.22 23.45 23.83
CA GLU A 27 -12.03 23.08 22.44
C GLU A 27 -10.65 22.43 22.36
N GLY A 28 -10.63 21.10 22.53
CA GLY A 28 -9.47 20.29 22.29
C GLY A 28 -9.07 20.53 20.85
N SER A 29 -8.01 21.32 20.65
CA SER A 29 -7.46 21.64 19.34
C SER A 29 -7.29 20.34 18.56
N LYS A 30 -8.21 20.10 17.61
CA LYS A 30 -8.19 18.92 16.76
C LYS A 30 -6.89 19.02 15.98
N LYS A 31 -5.90 18.19 16.35
CA LYS A 31 -4.63 18.12 15.63
C LYS A 31 -4.93 17.72 14.19
N THR A 32 -4.86 18.70 13.28
CA THR A 32 -4.99 18.46 11.84
C THR A 32 -3.78 17.64 11.40
N LYS A 33 -4.02 16.41 10.92
CA LYS A 33 -2.97 15.61 10.29
C LYS A 33 -2.76 16.14 8.87
N HIS A 34 -1.51 16.18 8.43
CA HIS A 34 -1.15 16.66 7.10
C HIS A 34 -1.05 15.55 6.05
N ASN A 35 -1.27 14.29 6.47
CA ASN A 35 -1.04 13.10 5.65
C ASN A 35 -2.29 12.21 5.66
N PRO A 36 -2.63 11.54 4.54
CA PRO A 36 -3.77 10.64 4.47
C PRO A 36 -3.48 9.37 5.26
N MET A 37 -4.41 8.90 6.08
CA MET A 37 -4.26 7.78 7.01
C MET A 37 -3.85 6.48 6.31
N LEU A 38 -2.94 5.73 6.93
CA LEU A 38 -2.57 4.39 6.48
C LEU A 38 -3.79 3.46 6.45
N ASP A 39 -3.76 2.50 5.53
CA ASP A 39 -4.83 1.54 5.23
C ASP A 39 -6.17 2.16 4.84
N ALA A 40 -6.24 3.46 4.59
CA ALA A 40 -7.42 4.13 4.07
C ALA A 40 -7.44 4.11 2.53
N PHE A 41 -8.63 3.94 1.97
CA PHE A 41 -8.83 4.06 0.53
C PHE A 41 -8.98 5.54 0.16
N VAL A 42 -8.32 5.93 -0.93
CA VAL A 42 -8.36 7.27 -1.49
C VAL A 42 -8.66 7.22 -2.99
N THR A 43 -9.27 8.27 -3.51
CA THR A 43 -9.15 8.60 -4.92
C THR A 43 -7.85 9.37 -5.12
N LEU A 44 -7.16 9.10 -6.23
CA LEU A 44 -5.91 9.79 -6.54
C LEU A 44 -5.78 10.08 -8.03
N SER A 45 -5.10 11.18 -8.36
CA SER A 45 -4.78 11.59 -9.72
C SER A 45 -3.37 12.12 -9.77
N ILE A 46 -2.63 11.81 -10.82
CA ILE A 46 -1.32 12.40 -11.06
C ILE A 46 -1.50 13.91 -11.31
N ASP A 47 -0.66 14.74 -10.68
CA ASP A 47 -0.49 16.15 -11.01
C ASP A 47 0.73 16.26 -11.94
N PRO A 48 0.52 16.28 -13.27
CA PRO A 48 1.62 16.21 -14.23
C PRO A 48 2.52 17.45 -14.14
N VAL A 49 1.94 18.63 -13.85
CA VAL A 49 2.66 19.90 -13.73
C VAL A 49 3.54 19.90 -12.50
N ALA A 50 2.99 19.56 -11.32
CA ALA A 50 3.78 19.46 -10.10
C ALA A 50 4.88 18.39 -10.20
N THR A 51 4.64 17.31 -10.96
CA THR A 51 5.63 16.24 -11.18
C THR A 51 6.87 16.72 -11.95
N VAL A 52 6.72 17.67 -12.89
CA VAL A 52 7.84 18.18 -13.70
C VAL A 52 8.32 19.57 -13.27
N GLN A 53 7.66 20.20 -12.29
CA GLN A 53 7.97 21.55 -11.84
C GLN A 53 9.43 21.73 -11.39
N ASP A 54 9.98 20.71 -10.73
CA ASP A 54 11.35 20.69 -10.23
C ASP A 54 12.42 20.67 -11.37
N LEU A 55 12.02 20.47 -12.63
CA LEU A 55 12.93 20.51 -13.78
C LEU A 55 13.24 21.94 -14.26
N GLU A 56 12.44 22.93 -13.87
CA GLU A 56 12.55 24.33 -14.30
C GLU A 56 12.56 24.51 -15.84
N ASP A 57 11.96 23.57 -16.58
CA ASP A 57 11.90 23.58 -18.04
C ASP A 57 10.50 23.98 -18.54
N PRO A 58 10.34 25.15 -19.19
CA PRO A 58 9.05 25.63 -19.66
C PRO A 58 8.45 24.74 -20.77
N VAL A 59 9.27 24.04 -21.55
CA VAL A 59 8.78 23.10 -22.58
C VAL A 59 8.21 21.86 -21.90
N ALA A 60 8.92 21.31 -20.92
CA ALA A 60 8.44 20.17 -20.14
C ALA A 60 7.13 20.48 -19.41
N LEU A 61 7.04 21.66 -18.80
CA LEU A 61 5.81 22.15 -18.15
C LEU A 61 4.64 22.24 -19.13
N ALA A 62 4.87 22.83 -20.32
CA ALA A 62 3.83 22.99 -21.33
C ALA A 62 3.37 21.64 -21.93
N GLU A 63 4.27 20.65 -22.06
CA GLU A 63 3.89 19.29 -22.49
C GLU A 63 3.14 18.55 -21.37
N ALA A 64 3.58 18.68 -20.11
CA ALA A 64 2.93 18.05 -18.97
C ALA A 64 1.51 18.60 -18.75
N GLU A 65 1.27 19.89 -18.97
CA GLU A 65 -0.06 20.51 -18.88
C GLU A 65 -1.07 19.93 -19.90
N LYS A 66 -0.58 19.37 -21.02
CA LYS A 66 -1.43 18.71 -22.02
C LYS A 66 -1.81 17.28 -21.64
N LEU A 67 -1.16 16.68 -20.65
CA LEU A 67 -1.47 15.32 -20.22
C LEU A 67 -2.78 15.28 -19.44
N HIS A 68 -3.72 14.49 -19.94
CA HIS A 68 -4.97 14.21 -19.24
C HIS A 68 -4.81 12.97 -18.36
N CYS A 69 -4.54 13.19 -17.08
CA CYS A 69 -4.44 12.13 -16.09
C CYS A 69 -5.83 11.68 -15.61
N LYS A 70 -6.02 10.37 -15.42
CA LYS A 70 -7.27 9.80 -14.91
C LYS A 70 -7.25 9.78 -13.37
N THR A 71 -8.42 9.58 -12.78
CA THR A 71 -8.57 9.38 -11.33
C THR A 71 -8.69 7.89 -11.01
N TYR A 72 -7.80 7.39 -10.18
CA TYR A 72 -7.69 6.00 -9.76
C TYR A 72 -8.13 5.83 -8.30
N ILE A 73 -8.29 4.58 -7.87
CA ILE A 73 -8.46 4.22 -6.46
C ILE A 73 -7.16 3.60 -5.96
N GLY A 74 -6.69 4.07 -4.81
CA GLY A 74 -5.52 3.53 -4.15
C GLY A 74 -5.75 3.29 -2.67
N LEU A 75 -4.99 2.36 -2.11
CA LEU A 75 -4.86 2.13 -0.67
C LEU A 75 -3.53 2.70 -0.21
N ILE A 76 -3.56 3.60 0.79
CA ILE A 76 -2.32 4.12 1.39
C ILE A 76 -1.66 3.01 2.21
N ASP A 77 -0.45 2.59 1.85
CA ASP A 77 0.21 1.44 2.48
C ASP A 77 1.20 1.86 3.57
N ILE A 78 2.28 2.53 3.17
CA ILE A 78 3.35 2.96 4.09
C ILE A 78 3.84 4.36 3.70
N TYR A 79 4.27 5.15 4.67
CA TYR A 79 5.01 6.38 4.40
C TYR A 79 6.51 6.09 4.31
N HIS A 80 7.17 6.76 3.38
CA HIS A 80 8.63 6.73 3.27
C HIS A 80 9.22 8.01 3.85
N GLY A 81 10.29 7.84 4.64
CA GLY A 81 10.97 8.96 5.28
C GLY A 81 10.21 9.52 6.48
N LEU A 82 10.83 10.50 7.14
CA LEU A 82 10.19 11.29 8.19
C LEU A 82 9.55 12.51 7.52
N PRO A 83 8.26 12.80 7.73
CA PRO A 83 7.64 14.00 7.17
C PRO A 83 8.37 15.22 7.74
N GLY A 84 9.06 15.96 6.87
CA GLY A 84 9.68 17.21 7.25
C GLY A 84 8.59 18.22 7.61
N PRO A 85 8.77 19.06 8.65
CA PRO A 85 7.77 20.08 9.01
C PRO A 85 7.52 21.12 7.91
N HIS A 86 8.38 21.14 6.89
CA HIS A 86 8.32 22.05 5.75
C HIS A 86 8.26 21.32 4.42
N ASP A 87 8.12 19.98 4.42
CA ASP A 87 7.95 19.25 3.17
C ASP A 87 6.49 19.41 2.72
N PRO A 88 6.23 20.09 1.59
CA PRO A 88 4.88 20.20 1.05
C PRO A 88 4.35 18.86 0.53
N PHE A 89 5.16 17.80 0.57
CA PHE A 89 4.79 16.46 0.15
C PHE A 89 5.07 15.40 1.23
N THR A 90 4.31 14.31 1.18
CA THR A 90 4.58 13.08 1.91
C THR A 90 4.82 11.97 0.91
N GLN A 91 5.99 11.36 0.98
CA GLN A 91 6.30 10.18 0.17
C GLN A 91 5.59 8.96 0.74
N THR A 92 4.90 8.20 -0.10
CA THR A 92 4.15 7.02 0.33
C THR A 92 4.10 5.95 -0.75
N SER A 93 4.03 4.69 -0.32
CA SER A 93 3.63 3.59 -1.19
C SER A 93 2.10 3.47 -1.21
N ILE A 94 1.57 3.28 -2.40
CA ILE A 94 0.14 3.18 -2.65
C ILE A 94 -0.10 1.92 -3.47
N SER A 95 -0.95 1.02 -2.99
CA SER A 95 -1.40 -0.13 -3.77
C SER A 95 -2.64 0.25 -4.57
N LEU A 96 -2.59 0.14 -5.89
CA LEU A 96 -3.74 0.46 -6.73
C LEU A 96 -4.83 -0.61 -6.63
N VAL A 97 -6.08 -0.16 -6.73
CA VAL A 97 -7.27 -1.02 -6.63
C VAL A 97 -7.92 -1.12 -8.00
N GLY A 98 -8.26 -2.35 -8.40
CA GLY A 98 -8.98 -2.65 -9.64
C GLY A 98 -10.34 -3.31 -9.37
N GLN A 99 -11.20 -3.29 -10.39
CA GLN A 99 -12.44 -4.06 -10.38
C GLN A 99 -12.26 -5.36 -11.19
N GLY A 100 -12.50 -6.49 -10.56
CA GLY A 100 -12.20 -7.81 -11.11
C GLY A 100 -10.74 -8.22 -10.92
N LEU A 101 -10.42 -9.46 -11.28
CA LEU A 101 -9.04 -9.97 -11.23
C LEU A 101 -8.16 -9.22 -12.23
N PRO A 102 -6.89 -8.96 -11.90
CA PRO A 102 -5.98 -8.30 -12.83
C PRO A 102 -5.80 -9.15 -14.10
N PRO A 103 -5.75 -8.53 -15.29
CA PRO A 103 -5.38 -9.26 -16.49
C PRO A 103 -3.93 -9.77 -16.37
N HIS A 104 -3.65 -10.88 -17.04
CA HIS A 104 -2.27 -11.32 -17.21
C HIS A 104 -1.52 -10.31 -18.09
N SER A 105 -0.35 -9.85 -17.63
CA SER A 105 0.52 -8.97 -18.40
C SER A 105 1.95 -9.46 -18.34
N GLU A 106 2.52 -9.76 -19.51
CA GLU A 106 3.94 -10.07 -19.64
C GLU A 106 4.82 -8.82 -19.41
N GLU A 107 4.33 -7.62 -19.75
CA GLU A 107 5.08 -6.36 -19.56
C GLU A 107 5.29 -6.04 -18.08
N TYR A 108 4.29 -6.33 -17.24
CA TYR A 108 4.35 -6.05 -15.80
C TYR A 108 4.55 -7.33 -14.95
N PHE A 109 4.78 -8.47 -15.60
CA PHE A 109 4.88 -9.79 -14.96
C PHE A 109 3.70 -10.09 -14.01
N SER A 110 2.50 -9.66 -14.38
CA SER A 110 1.31 -9.77 -13.55
C SER A 110 0.50 -11.03 -13.85
N GLN A 111 -0.13 -11.58 -12.82
CA GLN A 111 -1.04 -12.72 -12.92
C GLN A 111 -2.33 -12.46 -12.12
N PRO A 112 -3.47 -13.08 -12.50
CA PRO A 112 -4.72 -12.99 -11.73
C PRO A 112 -4.59 -13.35 -10.25
N SER A 113 -3.66 -14.26 -9.91
CA SER A 113 -3.34 -14.67 -8.54
C SER A 113 -2.55 -13.63 -7.73
N MET A 114 -2.00 -12.59 -8.37
CA MET A 114 -1.27 -11.49 -7.74
C MET A 114 -2.25 -10.36 -7.41
N SER A 115 -3.24 -10.70 -6.58
CA SER A 115 -4.22 -9.76 -6.09
C SER A 115 -4.74 -10.14 -4.71
N ILE A 116 -5.31 -9.17 -3.99
CA ILE A 116 -5.94 -9.41 -2.70
C ILE A 116 -7.43 -9.06 -2.79
N PRO A 117 -8.34 -10.02 -2.58
CA PRO A 117 -9.77 -9.75 -2.63
C PRO A 117 -10.22 -8.81 -1.50
N LEU A 118 -11.17 -7.93 -1.78
CA LEU A 118 -11.79 -7.02 -0.80
C LEU A 118 -13.25 -7.39 -0.55
N SER A 119 -13.69 -7.26 0.70
CA SER A 119 -15.08 -7.55 1.07
C SER A 119 -16.06 -6.47 0.55
N PRO A 120 -17.25 -6.85 0.02
CA PRO A 120 -17.80 -8.20 -0.01
C PRO A 120 -17.64 -8.89 -1.38
N GLY A 121 -17.31 -10.18 -1.37
CA GLY A 121 -17.66 -11.08 -2.49
C GLY A 121 -16.63 -11.26 -3.62
N ALA A 122 -15.35 -10.96 -3.39
CA ALA A 122 -14.30 -11.23 -4.39
C ALA A 122 -13.76 -12.68 -4.28
N GLU A 123 -14.03 -13.53 -5.27
CA GLU A 123 -13.39 -14.85 -5.40
C GLU A 123 -11.93 -14.68 -5.84
N HIS A 124 -11.01 -15.43 -5.24
CA HIS A 124 -9.59 -15.39 -5.61
C HIS A 124 -9.12 -16.75 -6.15
N PRO A 125 -8.31 -16.80 -7.22
CA PRO A 125 -7.86 -18.07 -7.81
C PRO A 125 -7.15 -19.02 -6.84
N LEU A 126 -6.43 -18.46 -5.87
CA LEU A 126 -5.75 -19.21 -4.80
C LEU A 126 -6.59 -19.39 -3.54
N GLY A 127 -7.90 -19.07 -3.58
CA GLY A 127 -8.79 -19.23 -2.42
C GLY A 127 -8.50 -18.28 -1.25
N ARG A 128 -7.87 -17.12 -1.50
CA ARG A 128 -7.62 -16.11 -0.46
C ARG A 128 -8.94 -15.56 0.06
N ASP A 129 -9.10 -15.52 1.38
CA ASP A 129 -10.25 -14.86 2.00
C ASP A 129 -10.19 -13.34 1.79
N PRO A 130 -11.30 -12.67 1.43
CA PRO A 130 -11.35 -11.21 1.32
C PRO A 130 -10.90 -10.49 2.60
N LEU A 131 -10.17 -9.38 2.44
CA LEU A 131 -9.89 -8.47 3.55
C LEU A 131 -11.18 -7.76 3.98
N LYS A 132 -11.38 -7.64 5.29
CA LYS A 132 -12.53 -6.92 5.83
C LYS A 132 -12.25 -5.43 5.86
N LEU A 133 -13.30 -4.68 5.52
CA LEU A 133 -13.27 -3.24 5.46
C LEU A 133 -14.17 -2.67 6.55
N THR A 134 -13.85 -1.46 7.04
CA THR A 134 -14.75 -0.77 7.99
C THR A 134 -16.10 -0.44 7.38
N ASN A 135 -16.10 -0.06 6.10
CA ASN A 135 -17.29 0.16 5.29
C ASN A 135 -17.08 -0.47 3.91
N LEU A 136 -18.16 -0.94 3.30
CA LEU A 136 -18.08 -1.54 1.97
C LEU A 136 -17.71 -0.47 0.93
N LEU A 137 -16.89 -0.86 -0.05
CA LEU A 137 -16.65 0.02 -1.19
C LEU A 137 -17.91 0.16 -2.05
N PRO A 138 -18.12 1.29 -2.73
CA PRO A 138 -19.25 1.50 -3.62
C PRO A 138 -19.33 0.51 -4.80
N TRP A 139 -18.21 -0.13 -5.15
CA TRP A 139 -18.09 -1.06 -6.25
C TRP A 139 -17.96 -2.51 -5.76
N PRO A 140 -18.63 -3.48 -6.41
CA PRO A 140 -18.44 -4.89 -6.11
C PRO A 140 -17.16 -5.44 -6.75
N ASN A 141 -16.70 -6.60 -6.24
CA ASN A 141 -15.59 -7.38 -6.80
C ASN A 141 -14.29 -6.57 -6.94
N CYS A 142 -13.93 -5.84 -5.89
CA CYS A 142 -12.70 -5.05 -5.86
C CYS A 142 -11.52 -5.90 -5.36
N TYR A 143 -10.34 -5.61 -5.90
CA TYR A 143 -9.09 -6.25 -5.51
C TYR A 143 -7.99 -5.20 -5.38
N ILE A 144 -7.10 -5.39 -4.43
CA ILE A 144 -5.79 -4.72 -4.42
C ILE A 144 -4.90 -5.47 -5.42
N TYR A 145 -4.37 -4.77 -6.41
CA TYR A 145 -3.44 -5.37 -7.38
C TYR A 145 -2.03 -5.27 -6.79
N THR A 146 -1.50 -6.39 -6.32
CA THR A 146 -0.23 -6.42 -5.58
C THR A 146 0.98 -6.12 -6.47
N TRP A 147 0.86 -6.40 -7.77
CA TRP A 147 1.84 -5.97 -8.78
C TRP A 147 1.78 -4.44 -9.06
N ALA A 148 0.66 -3.79 -8.75
CA ALA A 148 0.39 -2.40 -9.10
C ALA A 148 0.64 -1.44 -7.92
N GLU A 149 1.81 -1.59 -7.29
CA GLU A 149 2.26 -0.72 -6.21
C GLU A 149 3.04 0.46 -6.77
N VAL A 150 2.72 1.67 -6.30
CA VAL A 150 3.32 2.91 -6.77
C VAL A 150 3.88 3.70 -5.60
N THR A 151 5.13 4.14 -5.71
CA THR A 151 5.70 5.10 -4.77
C THR A 151 5.54 6.51 -5.31
N ALA A 152 4.76 7.34 -4.61
CA ALA A 152 4.42 8.69 -5.05
C ALA A 152 4.59 9.72 -3.93
N ARG A 153 4.67 11.00 -4.33
CA ARG A 153 4.59 12.16 -3.43
C ARG A 153 3.14 12.64 -3.37
N ILE A 154 2.50 12.48 -2.22
CA ILE A 154 1.17 13.07 -1.98
C ILE A 154 1.35 14.49 -1.45
N ARG A 155 0.62 15.46 -2.00
CA ARG A 155 0.59 16.83 -1.47
C ARG A 155 0.11 16.84 -0.01
N SER A 156 0.92 17.39 0.88
CA SER A 156 0.60 17.60 2.28
C SER A 156 -0.57 18.59 2.38
N ALA A 157 -1.70 18.14 2.93
CA ALA A 157 -2.93 18.92 3.05
C ALA A 157 -3.60 18.56 4.38
N PRO A 158 -4.44 19.41 4.97
CA PRO A 158 -5.21 19.01 6.14
C PRO A 158 -6.17 17.87 5.75
N TYR A 159 -5.87 16.66 6.21
CA TYR A 159 -6.74 15.49 6.05
C TYR A 159 -7.65 15.39 7.28
N ASP A 160 -8.96 15.33 7.02
CA ASP A 160 -9.97 15.06 8.04
C ASP A 160 -10.29 13.57 8.03
N ASP A 161 -9.80 12.84 9.04
CA ASP A 161 -10.02 11.40 9.20
C ASP A 161 -11.52 11.04 9.30
N SER A 162 -12.41 11.99 9.62
CA SER A 162 -13.86 11.76 9.61
C SER A 162 -14.45 11.62 8.21
N LEU A 163 -13.71 12.02 7.16
CA LEU A 163 -14.10 11.85 5.76
C LEU A 163 -13.69 10.50 5.18
N ILE A 164 -13.00 9.66 5.95
CA ILE A 164 -12.57 8.33 5.49
C ILE A 164 -13.80 7.47 5.24
N VAL A 165 -14.06 7.21 3.96
CA VAL A 165 -15.20 6.38 3.54
C VAL A 165 -14.96 4.92 3.91
N SER A 166 -13.76 4.39 3.65
CA SER A 166 -13.42 3.00 3.95
C SER A 166 -11.93 2.84 4.23
N LYS A 167 -11.59 1.84 5.06
CA LYS A 167 -10.23 1.41 5.37
C LYS A 167 -10.23 -0.08 5.73
N ILE A 168 -9.04 -0.68 5.84
CA ILE A 168 -8.92 -2.04 6.39
C ILE A 168 -9.35 -2.05 7.86
N SER A 169 -10.19 -3.02 8.25
CA SER A 169 -10.97 -2.95 9.50
C SER A 169 -10.12 -3.05 10.76
N ASP A 170 -9.11 -3.91 10.76
CA ASP A 170 -8.31 -4.22 11.93
C ASP A 170 -6.86 -4.55 11.56
N ASN A 171 -6.02 -4.67 12.60
CA ASN A 171 -4.61 -4.98 12.44
C ASN A 171 -4.39 -6.38 11.82
N SER A 172 -5.27 -7.34 12.08
CA SER A 172 -5.11 -8.70 11.55
C SER A 172 -5.20 -8.73 10.03
N ASP A 173 -6.13 -7.98 9.44
CA ASP A 173 -6.22 -7.82 7.99
C ASP A 173 -5.09 -6.94 7.43
N GLY A 174 -4.57 -5.98 8.21
CA GLY A 174 -3.34 -5.26 7.87
C GLY A 174 -2.12 -6.19 7.72
N TRP A 175 -1.93 -7.13 8.65
CA TRP A 175 -0.89 -8.15 8.57
C TRP A 175 -1.10 -9.11 7.40
N ARG A 176 -2.34 -9.56 7.16
CA ARG A 176 -2.66 -10.41 6.00
C ARG A 176 -2.35 -9.71 4.69
N LYS A 177 -2.70 -8.42 4.57
CA LYS A 177 -2.34 -7.58 3.42
C LYS A 177 -0.82 -7.58 3.21
N ALA A 178 -0.06 -7.25 4.24
CA ALA A 178 1.40 -7.20 4.15
C ALA A 178 2.01 -8.56 3.74
N TYR A 179 1.50 -9.66 4.30
CA TYR A 179 1.93 -11.01 3.93
C TYR A 179 1.70 -11.32 2.44
N PHE A 180 0.51 -10.99 1.92
CA PHE A 180 0.19 -11.20 0.51
C PHE A 180 1.00 -10.30 -0.42
N LEU A 181 1.24 -9.03 -0.05
CA LEU A 181 2.09 -8.13 -0.83
C LEU A 181 3.52 -8.67 -0.98
N ILE A 182 4.11 -9.18 0.10
CA ILE A 182 5.46 -9.78 0.07
C ILE A 182 5.47 -11.05 -0.79
N THR A 183 4.52 -11.96 -0.55
CA THR A 183 4.45 -13.24 -1.28
C THR A 183 4.25 -13.03 -2.78
N ASP A 184 3.38 -12.10 -3.16
CA ASP A 184 3.11 -11.81 -4.58
C ASP A 184 4.29 -11.10 -5.24
N ARG A 185 5.01 -10.23 -4.50
CA ARG A 185 6.22 -9.58 -5.00
C ARG A 185 7.32 -10.60 -5.28
N ASP A 186 7.51 -11.59 -4.40
CA ASP A 186 8.46 -12.69 -4.63
C ASP A 186 8.08 -13.49 -5.87
N ALA A 187 6.80 -13.86 -6.01
CA ALA A 187 6.29 -14.56 -7.19
C ALA A 187 6.44 -13.74 -8.49
N GLN A 188 6.25 -12.41 -8.43
CA GLN A 188 6.47 -11.51 -9.57
C GLN A 188 7.95 -11.49 -9.97
N GLY A 189 8.87 -11.44 -9.00
CA GLY A 189 10.30 -11.53 -9.25
C GLY A 189 10.71 -12.84 -9.91
N ASP A 190 10.11 -13.96 -9.52
CA ASP A 190 10.35 -15.27 -10.16
C ASP A 190 9.91 -15.30 -11.64
N LEU A 191 8.78 -14.67 -11.97
CA LEU A 191 8.31 -14.53 -13.36
C LEU A 191 9.24 -13.64 -14.19
N GLU A 192 9.69 -12.52 -13.63
CA GLU A 192 10.65 -11.62 -14.28
C GLU A 192 11.98 -12.35 -14.58
N ASN A 193 12.51 -13.07 -13.59
CA ASN A 193 13.74 -13.85 -13.72
C ASN A 193 13.63 -14.96 -14.79
N THR A 194 12.49 -15.65 -14.83
CA THR A 194 12.24 -16.73 -15.80
C THR A 194 12.15 -16.18 -17.23
N SER A 195 11.50 -15.03 -17.39
CA SER A 195 11.35 -14.36 -18.68
C SER A 195 12.69 -13.86 -19.23
N GLY A 196 13.53 -13.27 -18.38
CA GLY A 196 14.87 -12.82 -18.76
C GLY A 196 15.82 -13.95 -19.19
N SER A 197 15.72 -15.12 -18.57
CA SER A 197 16.54 -16.29 -18.91
C SER A 197 16.22 -16.85 -20.30
N THR A 198 14.94 -16.88 -20.66
CA THR A 198 14.49 -17.45 -21.95
C THR A 198 15.02 -16.65 -23.15
N ALA A 199 15.06 -15.31 -23.04
CA ALA A 199 15.58 -14.44 -24.09
C ALA A 199 17.08 -14.66 -24.38
N HIS A 200 17.86 -15.16 -23.41
CA HIS A 200 19.29 -15.40 -23.60
C HIS A 200 19.57 -16.72 -24.35
N VAL A 201 18.71 -17.73 -24.20
CA VAL A 201 18.89 -19.05 -24.85
C VAL A 201 18.57 -18.98 -26.35
N GLU A 202 17.57 -18.20 -26.73
CA GLU A 202 17.14 -18.10 -28.13
C GLU A 202 18.19 -17.41 -29.04
N LYS A 203 19.06 -16.57 -28.46
CA LYS A 203 20.13 -15.90 -29.21
C LYS A 203 21.32 -16.80 -29.56
N VAL A 204 21.46 -17.95 -28.89
CA VAL A 204 22.58 -18.88 -29.10
C VAL A 204 22.23 -20.02 -30.07
N SER A 205 20.95 -20.29 -30.31
CA SER A 205 20.51 -21.41 -31.15
C SER A 205 19.98 -20.97 -32.53
N LYS A 206 20.77 -20.20 -33.30
CA LYS A 206 20.49 -19.96 -34.73
C LYS A 206 21.08 -21.02 -35.68
N HIS A 207 21.52 -22.16 -35.16
CA HIS A 207 22.00 -23.28 -35.97
C HIS A 207 21.37 -24.60 -35.52
N ALA A 208 20.14 -24.89 -35.98
CA ALA A 208 19.70 -26.20 -36.50
C ALA A 208 18.16 -26.37 -36.43
N THR A 209 17.55 -26.46 -37.62
CA THR A 209 16.50 -27.43 -38.00
C THR A 209 15.08 -27.32 -37.41
N GLN A 210 14.21 -26.72 -38.25
CA GLN A 210 12.89 -27.16 -38.75
C GLN A 210 11.78 -27.71 -37.83
N ASP A 211 10.60 -27.10 -38.05
CA ASP A 211 9.26 -27.70 -38.13
C ASP A 211 8.69 -28.38 -36.88
N SER A 212 8.24 -27.58 -35.90
CA SER A 212 7.22 -28.01 -34.94
C SER A 212 6.11 -26.96 -34.85
N PRO A 213 4.82 -27.34 -34.96
CA PRO A 213 3.71 -26.40 -34.98
C PRO A 213 3.50 -25.78 -33.59
N ASP A 214 3.35 -24.46 -33.64
CA ASP A 214 3.08 -23.51 -32.57
C ASP A 214 1.78 -23.87 -31.83
N ALA A 215 1.91 -24.58 -30.71
CA ALA A 215 0.87 -24.74 -29.72
C ALA A 215 1.23 -23.82 -28.56
N GLY A 216 0.60 -22.63 -28.52
CA GLY A 216 0.81 -21.65 -27.44
C GLY A 216 0.66 -22.29 -26.06
N LEU A 217 1.49 -21.85 -25.12
CA LEU A 217 1.47 -22.34 -23.74
C LEU A 217 0.06 -22.26 -23.14
N ASP A 218 -0.45 -23.39 -22.64
CA ASP A 218 -1.71 -23.45 -21.90
C ASP A 218 -1.50 -22.95 -20.47
N TRP A 219 -1.62 -21.63 -20.29
CA TRP A 219 -1.49 -20.97 -18.99
C TRP A 219 -2.47 -21.51 -17.94
N GLN A 220 -3.61 -22.09 -18.33
CA GLN A 220 -4.55 -22.70 -17.40
C GLN A 220 -3.93 -23.89 -16.65
N ALA A 221 -3.07 -24.66 -17.32
CA ALA A 221 -2.34 -25.77 -16.71
C ALA A 221 -1.28 -25.26 -15.71
N VAL A 222 -0.59 -24.16 -16.05
CA VAL A 222 0.38 -23.50 -15.15
C VAL A 222 -0.31 -22.97 -13.89
N TYR A 223 -1.47 -22.31 -14.02
CA TYR A 223 -2.27 -21.85 -12.87
C TYR A 223 -2.71 -23.00 -11.97
N THR A 224 -3.13 -24.13 -12.57
CA THR A 224 -3.53 -25.30 -11.79
C THR A 224 -2.36 -25.84 -10.96
N GLN A 225 -1.14 -25.84 -11.52
CA GLN A 225 0.05 -26.31 -10.82
C GLN A 225 0.45 -25.40 -9.65
N LEU A 226 0.43 -24.07 -9.84
CA LEU A 226 0.70 -23.11 -8.77
C LEU A 226 -0.34 -23.17 -7.64
N ALA A 227 -1.63 -23.27 -7.99
CA ALA A 227 -2.70 -23.42 -7.00
C ALA A 227 -2.55 -24.70 -6.16
N THR A 228 -2.13 -25.82 -6.78
CA THR A 228 -1.88 -27.07 -6.04
C THR A 228 -0.66 -26.99 -5.13
N SER A 229 0.38 -26.24 -5.49
CA SER A 229 1.59 -26.10 -4.66
C SER A 229 1.34 -25.32 -3.37
N HIS A 230 0.41 -24.36 -3.37
CA HIS A 230 0.12 -23.53 -2.20
C HIS A 230 -0.80 -24.22 -1.18
N ILE A 231 -1.76 -25.03 -1.64
CA ILE A 231 -2.71 -25.73 -0.75
C ILE A 231 -1.98 -26.68 0.22
N ASP A 232 -0.85 -27.27 -0.19
CA ASP A 232 -0.08 -28.18 0.66
C ASP A 232 0.69 -27.44 1.78
N GLN A 233 1.01 -26.15 1.62
CA GLN A 233 1.72 -25.37 2.65
C GLN A 233 0.78 -24.86 3.75
N ASP A 234 -0.45 -24.48 3.42
CA ASP A 234 -1.42 -23.98 4.41
C ASP A 234 -1.96 -25.09 5.33
N ALA A 235 -2.02 -26.33 4.84
CA ALA A 235 -2.36 -27.50 5.65
C ALA A 235 -1.30 -27.83 6.71
N GLU A 236 -0.03 -27.48 6.46
CA GLU A 236 1.08 -27.72 7.39
C GLU A 236 1.11 -26.69 8.53
N ILE A 237 0.63 -25.47 8.29
CA ILE A 237 0.50 -24.42 9.32
C ILE A 237 -0.61 -24.77 10.33
N GLN A 238 -1.63 -25.56 9.95
CA GLN A 238 -2.66 -26.07 10.87
C GLN A 238 -2.30 -27.37 11.61
N SER A 239 -1.23 -28.08 11.21
CA SER A 239 -0.89 -29.40 11.79
C SER A 239 0.27 -29.38 12.80
N CYS A 240 0.90 -28.23 13.07
CA CYS A 240 2.07 -28.14 13.95
C CYS A 240 1.75 -27.92 15.45
N ALA A 241 0.57 -28.34 15.92
CA ALA A 241 0.33 -28.52 17.34
C ALA A 241 0.65 -29.97 17.72
N VAL A 242 1.65 -30.16 18.60
CA VAL A 242 2.12 -31.43 19.18
C VAL A 242 3.23 -32.14 18.39
N SER A 243 4.47 -31.65 18.53
CA SER A 243 5.60 -32.48 18.97
C SER A 243 6.80 -31.62 19.41
N ARG A 244 7.22 -31.83 20.65
CA ARG A 244 8.44 -31.32 21.27
C ARG A 244 9.68 -31.93 20.60
N GLY A 245 10.66 -31.11 20.23
CA GLY A 245 12.00 -31.57 19.89
C GLY A 245 12.91 -30.41 19.50
N ASP A 246 13.93 -30.17 20.31
CA ASP A 246 14.93 -29.11 20.24
C ASP A 246 15.54 -28.85 18.85
N SER A 247 15.45 -27.61 18.36
CA SER A 247 16.56 -26.81 17.81
C SER A 247 16.02 -25.69 16.92
N THR A 248 16.05 -24.46 17.42
CA THR A 248 16.66 -23.28 16.77
C THR A 248 16.41 -22.07 17.66
N THR A 249 17.47 -21.65 18.35
CA THR A 249 17.52 -20.47 19.21
C THR A 249 17.83 -19.22 18.38
N TRP A 250 16.85 -18.55 17.79
CA TRP A 250 16.96 -17.13 17.41
C TRP A 250 15.57 -16.49 17.54
N LEU A 251 15.50 -15.37 18.27
CA LEU A 251 14.30 -14.62 18.69
C LEU A 251 13.59 -15.14 19.96
N GLY A 252 14.33 -15.18 21.06
CA GLY A 252 13.74 -15.11 22.39
C GLY A 252 13.87 -13.68 22.95
N SER A 253 12.74 -12.98 23.09
CA SER A 253 12.46 -12.21 24.31
C SER A 253 10.98 -11.81 24.33
N SER A 254 10.20 -12.67 24.95
CA SER A 254 8.85 -12.41 25.44
C SER A 254 8.92 -11.43 26.61
N SER A 255 8.50 -10.20 26.38
CA SER A 255 7.94 -9.33 27.41
C SER A 255 6.67 -8.74 26.83
N ASP A 256 5.59 -8.74 27.61
CA ASP A 256 4.32 -8.06 27.32
C ASP A 256 4.55 -6.53 27.25
N VAL A 257 5.19 -6.08 26.18
CA VAL A 257 5.35 -4.66 25.85
C VAL A 257 4.29 -4.29 24.83
N ASP A 258 3.59 -3.21 25.13
CA ASP A 258 2.57 -2.54 24.32
C ASP A 258 2.82 -2.74 22.81
N ALA A 259 1.92 -3.48 22.15
CA ALA A 259 1.98 -3.75 20.71
C ALA A 259 2.07 -2.47 19.84
N SER A 260 1.69 -1.31 20.40
CA SER A 260 1.80 -0.01 19.74
C SER A 260 3.24 0.49 19.55
N ALA A 261 4.20 0.02 20.37
CA ALA A 261 5.60 0.46 20.26
C ALA A 261 6.37 -0.25 19.12
N HIS A 262 5.91 -1.43 18.70
CA HIS A 262 6.61 -2.23 17.71
C HIS A 262 6.39 -1.74 16.27
N GLU A 263 5.17 -1.33 15.92
CA GLU A 263 4.85 -0.73 14.61
C GLU A 263 5.68 0.53 14.34
N HIS A 264 5.93 1.33 15.38
CA HIS A 264 6.75 2.54 15.26
C HIS A 264 8.21 2.23 14.91
N THR A 265 8.77 1.14 15.43
CA THR A 265 10.19 0.79 15.23
C THR A 265 10.47 0.26 13.83
N ILE A 266 9.56 -0.54 13.27
CA ILE A 266 9.67 -1.04 11.88
C ILE A 266 9.56 0.13 10.88
N GLY A 267 8.64 1.07 11.12
CA GLY A 267 8.50 2.27 10.29
C GLY A 267 9.77 3.12 10.24
N VAL A 268 10.49 3.27 11.37
CA VAL A 268 11.72 4.07 11.44
C VAL A 268 12.87 3.45 10.64
N MET A 269 13.05 2.13 10.69
CA MET A 269 14.11 1.46 9.90
C MET A 269 13.82 1.50 8.39
N ALA A 270 12.56 1.30 7.98
CA ALA A 270 12.16 1.43 6.58
C ALA A 270 12.35 2.87 6.05
N ALA A 271 12.02 3.87 6.88
CA ALA A 271 12.23 5.28 6.56
C ALA A 271 13.71 5.61 6.36
N MET A 272 14.62 5.10 7.20
CA MET A 272 16.06 5.34 7.07
C MET A 272 16.66 4.77 5.77
N LEU A 273 16.20 3.59 5.33
CA LEU A 273 16.69 2.97 4.10
C LEU A 273 16.13 3.64 2.83
N SER A 274 15.00 4.33 2.93
CA SER A 274 14.32 4.99 1.80
C SER A 274 14.89 6.37 1.43
N LEU A 275 15.79 6.94 2.24
CA LEU A 275 16.32 8.31 2.07
C LEU A 275 17.24 8.51 0.84
N ASN A 276 17.52 7.46 0.07
CA ASN A 276 18.45 7.53 -1.07
C ASN A 276 17.80 7.93 -2.40
N SER A 277 16.47 8.05 -2.46
CA SER A 277 15.79 8.54 -3.67
C SER A 277 15.81 10.06 -3.70
N THR A 278 16.36 10.65 -4.77
CA THR A 278 16.30 12.10 -4.96
C THR A 278 14.84 12.51 -5.23
N PRO A 279 14.27 13.45 -4.45
CA PRO A 279 12.85 13.80 -4.51
C PRO A 279 12.39 14.32 -5.88
N SER A 280 13.33 14.85 -6.68
CA SER A 280 13.11 15.40 -8.03
C SER A 280 12.57 14.38 -9.05
N VAL A 281 12.66 13.07 -8.80
CA VAL A 281 12.28 12.05 -9.80
C VAL A 281 10.85 11.54 -9.60
N MET A 282 10.26 11.70 -8.43
CA MET A 282 9.01 11.02 -8.07
C MET A 282 7.76 11.71 -8.62
N THR A 283 6.79 10.91 -9.05
CA THR A 283 5.46 11.36 -9.46
C THR A 283 4.72 12.00 -8.28
N VAL A 284 4.16 13.19 -8.51
CA VAL A 284 3.31 13.88 -7.56
C VAL A 284 1.86 13.51 -7.85
N VAL A 285 1.12 13.14 -6.80
CA VAL A 285 -0.30 12.81 -6.90
C VAL A 285 -1.10 13.66 -5.92
N ASP A 286 -2.27 14.09 -6.34
CA ASP A 286 -3.30 14.60 -5.45
C ASP A 286 -4.16 13.43 -4.97
N ALA A 287 -4.49 13.40 -3.68
CA ALA A 287 -5.28 12.33 -3.06
C ALA A 287 -6.46 12.90 -2.25
N TRP A 288 -7.59 12.20 -2.28
CA TRP A 288 -8.81 12.59 -1.57
C TRP A 288 -9.52 11.36 -0.98
N TYR A 289 -10.13 11.50 0.21
CA TYR A 289 -10.98 10.43 0.76
C TYR A 289 -12.34 10.28 0.07
N ASP A 290 -12.72 11.26 -0.74
CA ASP A 290 -13.96 11.21 -1.51
C ASP A 290 -13.86 10.21 -2.66
N LEU A 291 -14.46 9.03 -2.45
CA LEU A 291 -14.51 7.96 -3.45
C LEU A 291 -15.52 8.25 -4.57
N SER A 292 -16.43 9.22 -4.41
CA SER A 292 -17.46 9.53 -5.41
C SER A 292 -16.93 10.23 -6.66
N LYS A 293 -15.67 10.69 -6.64
CA LYS A 293 -14.96 11.26 -7.79
C LYS A 293 -14.78 10.27 -8.94
N VAL A 294 -14.86 8.97 -8.65
CA VAL A 294 -14.76 7.90 -9.63
C VAL A 294 -16.16 7.29 -9.78
N SER A 295 -16.63 7.08 -11.01
CA SER A 295 -17.90 6.39 -11.26
C SER A 295 -17.68 4.89 -11.50
N ALA A 296 -16.59 4.54 -12.18
CA ALA A 296 -16.12 3.18 -12.40
C ALA A 296 -14.61 3.13 -12.17
N ILE A 297 -14.11 2.09 -11.52
CA ILE A 297 -12.69 1.93 -11.20
C ILE A 297 -11.91 1.72 -12.51
N PRO A 298 -11.01 2.64 -12.91
CA PRO A 298 -10.20 2.45 -14.10
C PRO A 298 -9.17 1.33 -13.88
N ASP A 299 -8.72 0.73 -14.97
CA ASP A 299 -7.62 -0.24 -14.92
C ASP A 299 -6.33 0.43 -14.40
N PRO A 300 -5.71 -0.07 -13.31
CA PRO A 300 -4.44 0.42 -12.78
C PRO A 300 -3.31 0.52 -13.82
N GLN A 301 -3.33 -0.27 -14.88
CA GLN A 301 -2.33 -0.16 -15.95
C GLN A 301 -2.24 1.26 -16.55
N GLY A 302 -3.37 1.96 -16.64
CA GLY A 302 -3.40 3.34 -17.14
C GLY A 302 -2.54 4.30 -16.32
N PHE A 303 -2.37 4.05 -15.02
CA PHE A 303 -1.53 4.90 -14.16
C PHE A 303 -0.05 4.78 -14.54
N PHE A 304 0.40 3.57 -14.88
CA PHE A 304 1.78 3.32 -15.32
C PHE A 304 2.05 3.90 -16.70
N GLU A 305 1.07 3.86 -17.60
CA GLU A 305 1.16 4.53 -18.92
C GLU A 305 1.30 6.05 -18.78
N GLU A 306 0.52 6.67 -17.90
CA GLU A 306 0.61 8.11 -17.58
C GLU A 306 1.98 8.46 -16.95
N THR A 307 2.47 7.62 -16.04
CA THR A 307 3.79 7.80 -15.42
C THR A 307 4.92 7.67 -16.45
N LYS A 308 4.83 6.70 -17.37
CA LYS A 308 5.77 6.51 -18.48
C LYS A 308 5.81 7.74 -19.40
N ALA A 309 4.65 8.33 -19.70
CA ALA A 309 4.58 9.57 -20.49
C ALA A 309 5.28 10.74 -19.78
N LEU A 310 5.11 10.88 -18.46
CA LEU A 310 5.83 11.89 -17.66
C LEU A 310 7.34 11.64 -17.64
N ASP A 311 7.78 10.38 -17.57
CA ASP A 311 9.19 10.04 -17.62
C ASP A 311 9.82 10.32 -18.99
N GLU A 312 9.05 10.20 -20.08
CA GLU A 312 9.47 10.64 -21.41
C GLU A 312 9.67 12.16 -21.47
N ILE A 313 8.76 12.95 -20.89
CA ILE A 313 8.89 14.41 -20.78
C ILE A 313 10.13 14.77 -19.96
N LYS A 314 10.33 14.16 -18.78
CA LYS A 314 11.52 14.35 -17.94
C LYS A 314 12.81 14.02 -18.69
N ARG A 315 12.82 12.93 -19.46
CA ARG A 315 13.98 12.50 -20.26
C ARG A 315 14.27 13.45 -21.41
N ALA A 316 13.24 14.00 -22.06
CA ALA A 316 13.40 14.99 -23.12
C ALA A 316 14.01 16.30 -22.58
N SER A 317 13.58 16.74 -21.40
CA SER A 317 14.10 17.93 -20.72
C SER A 317 15.58 17.81 -20.33
N LYS A 318 16.00 16.63 -19.85
CA LYS A 318 17.41 16.38 -19.46
C LYS A 318 18.39 16.32 -20.63
N LYS A 319 17.92 16.20 -21.89
CA LYS A 319 18.84 16.21 -23.03
C LYS A 319 19.46 17.61 -23.09
N PRO A 320 20.80 17.74 -22.95
CA PRO A 320 21.45 19.04 -22.95
C PRO A 320 21.06 19.77 -24.22
N LEU A 321 20.34 20.87 -24.04
CA LEU A 321 19.92 21.80 -25.08
C LEU A 321 21.22 22.36 -25.69
N ASP A 322 21.69 21.75 -26.76
CA ASP A 322 22.93 22.06 -27.46
C ASP A 322 24.10 22.40 -26.53
N ALA A 323 24.83 21.37 -26.09
CA ALA A 323 26.27 21.57 -26.00
C ALA A 323 26.66 22.15 -27.38
N PRO A 324 27.20 23.40 -27.44
CA PRO A 324 27.47 24.04 -28.71
C PRO A 324 28.27 23.05 -29.53
N GLU A 325 27.77 22.72 -30.72
CA GLU A 325 28.48 21.85 -31.66
C GLU A 325 29.94 22.30 -31.62
N PRO A 326 30.88 21.43 -31.19
CA PRO A 326 32.25 21.85 -30.98
C PRO A 326 32.68 22.55 -32.27
N PRO A 327 33.20 23.79 -32.20
CA PRO A 327 33.50 24.57 -33.39
C PRO A 327 34.29 23.66 -34.32
N PRO A 328 33.93 23.59 -35.63
CA PRO A 328 34.52 22.66 -36.56
C PRO A 328 36.02 22.73 -36.36
N LEU A 329 36.60 21.62 -35.89
CA LEU A 329 38.02 21.57 -35.60
C LEU A 329 38.72 22.14 -36.83
N PRO A 330 39.63 23.13 -36.67
CA PRO A 330 40.33 23.68 -37.81
C PRO A 330 40.85 22.50 -38.60
N ILE A 331 40.43 22.42 -39.87
CA ILE A 331 40.93 21.45 -40.82
C ILE A 331 42.42 21.75 -40.86
N VAL A 332 43.18 21.01 -40.07
CA VAL A 332 44.63 21.00 -40.16
C VAL A 332 44.84 20.31 -41.48
N ASP A 333 45.10 21.12 -42.52
CA ASP A 333 45.57 20.62 -43.80
C ASP A 333 46.67 19.61 -43.49
N GLU A 334 46.41 18.35 -43.81
CA GLU A 334 47.28 17.21 -43.62
C GLU A 334 48.40 17.28 -44.68
N VAL A 335 49.13 18.40 -44.66
CA VAL A 335 50.32 18.63 -45.44
C VAL A 335 51.47 18.54 -44.44
N ASP A 336 52.27 17.50 -44.63
CA ASP A 336 53.59 17.27 -44.01
C ASP A 336 53.65 16.51 -42.67
N ARG A 337 53.04 15.32 -42.63
CA ARG A 337 53.54 14.21 -41.80
C ARG A 337 54.20 13.14 -42.66
N ARG A 338 55.37 13.47 -43.22
CA ARG A 338 56.39 12.46 -43.53
C ARG A 338 57.51 12.56 -42.51
N ASP A 339 57.91 11.39 -42.03
CA ASP A 339 59.18 11.09 -41.38
C ASP A 339 59.54 11.82 -40.08
N VAL A 340 59.05 11.30 -38.93
CA VAL A 340 59.90 11.13 -37.74
C VAL A 340 59.46 9.88 -36.95
N SER A 341 60.23 8.80 -37.12
CA SER A 341 60.68 7.79 -36.13
C SER A 341 59.75 7.49 -34.94
N GLN A 342 59.14 6.31 -34.83
CA GLN A 342 59.77 5.06 -34.36
C GLN A 342 60.87 5.26 -33.29
N SER A 343 60.50 5.64 -32.08
CA SER A 343 61.19 5.22 -30.85
C SER A 343 60.35 5.54 -29.62
N SER A 344 60.27 4.60 -28.69
CA SER A 344 59.68 4.72 -27.34
C SER A 344 58.22 4.25 -27.19
N LEU A 345 58.01 2.96 -27.42
CA LEU A 345 56.96 2.18 -26.77
C LEU A 345 57.63 0.88 -26.29
N ASN A 346 58.25 0.95 -25.11
CA ASN A 346 58.71 -0.18 -24.30
C ASN A 346 59.19 0.35 -22.94
N GLU A 347 58.28 0.82 -22.09
CA GLU A 347 58.52 0.85 -20.65
C GLU A 347 57.16 1.00 -19.94
N ILE A 348 57.00 0.35 -18.80
CA ILE A 348 55.79 0.24 -17.97
C ILE A 348 54.93 -1.01 -18.27
N VAL A 349 55.57 -2.18 -18.15
CA VAL A 349 54.96 -3.40 -17.59
C VAL A 349 55.99 -3.97 -16.60
N GLU A 350 55.51 -4.48 -15.47
CA GLU A 350 56.23 -5.08 -14.32
C GLU A 350 56.69 -4.13 -13.23
N GLN A 351 55.88 -4.02 -12.16
CA GLN A 351 56.33 -4.10 -10.77
C GLN A 351 55.10 -4.19 -9.86
N ASN A 352 54.78 -5.41 -9.40
CA ASN A 352 54.32 -5.70 -8.03
C ASN A 352 53.98 -7.19 -7.91
N SER A 353 55.02 -7.98 -7.64
CA SER A 353 54.91 -9.32 -7.08
C SER A 353 55.81 -9.37 -5.85
N GLY A 354 55.26 -9.73 -4.70
CA GLY A 354 56.02 -10.19 -3.54
C GLY A 354 55.92 -9.31 -2.29
N SER A 355 55.00 -9.66 -1.39
CA SER A 355 55.30 -9.57 0.04
C SER A 355 54.65 -10.72 0.78
N THR A 356 55.53 -11.62 1.23
CA THR A 356 55.47 -12.46 2.43
C THR A 356 54.67 -11.79 3.56
N GLY A 357 53.78 -12.46 4.28
CA GLY A 357 54.07 -13.64 5.08
C GLY A 357 54.47 -13.20 6.49
N SER A 358 53.47 -13.00 7.36
CA SER A 358 53.67 -12.93 8.81
C SER A 358 52.36 -13.28 9.52
N ASP A 359 52.36 -14.47 10.11
CA ASP A 359 51.52 -14.84 11.25
C ASP A 359 51.65 -13.79 12.35
N GLU A 360 50.53 -13.21 12.78
CA GLU A 360 50.45 -12.54 14.07
C GLU A 360 49.22 -13.05 14.83
N ALA A 361 49.51 -13.58 16.01
CA ALA A 361 48.58 -14.17 16.94
C ALA A 361 47.54 -13.14 17.42
N VAL A 362 46.28 -13.55 17.41
CA VAL A 362 45.17 -12.83 18.02
C VAL A 362 45.38 -12.83 19.54
N VAL A 363 45.93 -11.74 20.06
CA VAL A 363 45.95 -11.44 21.49
C VAL A 363 44.55 -11.00 21.90
N ALA A 364 43.92 -11.81 22.75
CA ALA A 364 42.66 -11.48 23.39
C ALA A 364 42.84 -10.22 24.27
N HIS A 365 42.14 -9.14 23.91
CA HIS A 365 41.96 -8.01 24.81
C HIS A 365 40.85 -8.34 25.82
N SER A 366 41.23 -8.38 27.10
CA SER A 366 40.31 -8.45 28.24
C SER A 366 39.32 -7.26 28.23
N PRO A 367 38.07 -7.48 28.67
CA PRO A 367 37.08 -6.41 28.77
C PRO A 367 37.45 -5.41 29.86
N VAL A 368 37.33 -4.12 29.53
CA VAL A 368 37.40 -2.99 30.46
C VAL A 368 36.18 -3.05 31.38
N PRO A 369 36.34 -2.94 32.72
CA PRO A 369 35.19 -2.89 33.63
C PRO A 369 34.49 -1.54 33.53
N LEU A 370 33.17 -1.57 33.34
CA LEU A 370 32.30 -0.42 33.53
C LEU A 370 32.24 -0.06 35.03
N PRO A 371 32.22 1.24 35.39
CA PRO A 371 32.07 1.65 36.77
C PRO A 371 30.63 1.44 37.28
N ASP A 372 30.54 0.86 38.48
CA ASP A 372 29.30 0.73 39.26
C ASP A 372 28.64 2.11 39.47
N CYS A 373 27.37 2.21 39.09
CA CYS A 373 26.50 3.31 39.49
C CYS A 373 25.61 2.87 40.66
N GLU A 374 26.21 2.76 41.85
CA GLU A 374 25.51 2.85 43.13
C GLU A 374 25.89 4.18 43.81
N GLU A 375 25.05 5.22 43.69
CA GLU A 375 24.82 6.24 44.73
C GLU A 375 23.97 7.41 44.18
N VAL A 376 22.64 7.27 44.17
CA VAL A 376 21.72 8.38 44.49
C VAL A 376 20.48 7.79 45.15
N ARG A 377 20.58 7.47 46.44
CA ARG A 377 19.42 7.43 47.35
C ARG A 377 19.42 8.75 48.11
N GLN A 378 18.49 9.66 47.79
CA GLN A 378 17.81 10.49 48.78
C GLN A 378 16.75 11.41 48.14
N ARG A 379 15.56 11.39 48.75
CA ARG A 379 14.46 12.38 48.69
C ARG A 379 13.46 12.31 47.53
N SER A 380 12.42 11.51 47.75
CA SER A 380 11.03 11.99 47.65
C SER A 380 10.14 11.04 48.45
N GLY A 381 9.73 11.48 49.64
CA GLY A 381 8.72 10.79 50.43
C GLY A 381 7.33 11.20 49.96
N SER A 382 6.52 10.22 49.59
CA SER A 382 5.07 10.37 49.42
C SER A 382 4.37 9.69 50.60
N PRO A 383 3.40 10.34 51.26
CA PRO A 383 2.67 9.76 52.38
C PRO A 383 1.59 8.76 51.91
N PRO A 384 1.13 7.86 52.80
CA PRO A 384 0.12 6.85 52.49
C PRO A 384 -1.28 7.47 52.46
N LEU A 385 -2.06 7.14 51.45
CA LEU A 385 -3.51 7.40 51.41
C LEU A 385 -4.22 6.16 51.92
N ASP A 386 -4.69 6.24 53.16
CA ASP A 386 -5.73 5.39 53.72
C ASP A 386 -7.12 6.03 53.52
N ASN A 387 -8.11 5.13 53.41
CA ASN A 387 -9.55 5.31 53.62
C ASN A 387 -10.45 5.58 52.42
N ALA A 388 -11.01 4.47 51.92
CA ALA A 388 -12.43 4.14 51.96
C ALA A 388 -13.45 5.28 52.21
N VAL A 389 -14.27 5.55 51.19
CA VAL A 389 -15.70 5.88 51.35
C VAL A 389 -16.44 5.23 50.19
N GLU A 390 -17.30 4.26 50.51
CA GLU A 390 -18.36 3.79 49.63
C GLU A 390 -19.42 4.91 49.53
N GLU A 391 -19.71 5.39 48.33
CA GLU A 391 -20.91 6.19 48.07
C GLU A 391 -21.91 5.40 47.23
N GLU A 392 -22.93 4.98 47.97
CA GLU A 392 -24.18 4.34 47.63
C GLU A 392 -25.02 5.22 46.68
N TRP A 393 -25.15 4.81 45.41
CA TRP A 393 -26.14 5.41 44.51
C TRP A 393 -27.54 4.87 44.84
N GLY A 394 -28.28 5.67 45.61
CA GLY A 394 -29.67 5.43 45.97
C GLY A 394 -30.60 5.42 44.75
N LEU A 395 -31.14 4.24 44.43
CA LEU A 395 -32.30 4.04 43.57
C LEU A 395 -33.57 4.49 44.30
N LYS A 396 -34.15 5.63 43.90
CA LYS A 396 -35.50 6.00 44.30
C LYS A 396 -36.52 5.37 43.35
N SER A 397 -37.20 4.38 43.88
CA SER A 397 -38.52 3.90 43.46
C SER A 397 -39.59 4.94 43.80
N SER A 398 -40.46 5.28 42.84
CA SER A 398 -41.80 5.82 43.10
C SER A 398 -42.79 5.21 42.12
N ALA A 399 -43.78 4.53 42.68
CA ALA A 399 -44.92 3.91 42.01
C ALA A 399 -45.99 4.94 41.60
N ASP A 400 -46.59 4.74 40.40
CA ASP A 400 -48.03 4.58 40.04
C ASP A 400 -49.13 5.24 40.93
N PRO A 401 -50.35 5.58 40.40
CA PRO A 401 -51.14 4.74 39.48
C PRO A 401 -52.18 5.37 38.50
N GLU A 402 -52.71 4.48 37.64
CA GLU A 402 -54.08 4.32 37.09
C GLU A 402 -54.80 5.45 36.31
N GLU A 403 -55.24 5.16 35.08
CA GLU A 403 -56.63 4.67 34.81
C GLU A 403 -56.90 4.26 33.33
N ALA A 404 -57.55 3.09 33.20
CA ALA A 404 -58.65 2.72 32.30
C ALA A 404 -58.52 2.65 30.74
N SER A 405 -58.37 1.42 30.21
CA SER A 405 -59.30 0.59 29.37
C SER A 405 -60.07 1.16 28.15
N PRO A 406 -60.67 0.32 27.24
CA PRO A 406 -60.50 -1.12 27.00
C PRO A 406 -60.48 -1.58 25.49
N GLU A 407 -60.26 -2.89 25.31
CA GLU A 407 -60.84 -3.82 24.30
C GLU A 407 -60.54 -3.66 22.79
N ASP A 408 -59.84 -4.65 22.20
CA ASP A 408 -60.49 -5.57 21.25
C ASP A 408 -59.76 -6.94 21.17
N GLN A 409 -60.55 -7.97 20.92
CA GLN A 409 -60.23 -9.39 21.09
C GLN A 409 -59.91 -10.10 19.76
N SER A 410 -59.39 -11.33 19.89
CA SER A 410 -59.53 -12.50 18.98
C SER A 410 -58.31 -12.90 18.13
N PRO A 411 -58.16 -14.19 17.74
CA PRO A 411 -57.88 -15.28 18.66
C PRO A 411 -56.70 -16.19 18.26
N ARG A 412 -56.29 -16.98 19.26
CA ARG A 412 -55.34 -18.10 19.26
C ARG A 412 -55.60 -19.18 18.18
N SER A 413 -54.52 -19.73 17.64
CA SER A 413 -54.47 -21.13 17.17
C SER A 413 -53.59 -21.99 18.08
N GLN A 414 -54.21 -22.98 18.71
CA GLN A 414 -53.60 -24.23 19.19
C GLN A 414 -52.98 -24.95 17.97
N GLY A 415 -51.92 -25.75 18.02
CA GLY A 415 -51.27 -26.54 19.06
C GLY A 415 -50.77 -27.81 18.36
N MET A 416 -49.52 -28.22 18.55
CA MET A 416 -49.10 -29.59 18.24
C MET A 416 -47.77 -29.88 18.96
N LYS A 417 -47.87 -30.58 20.09
CA LYS A 417 -46.74 -31.27 20.73
C LYS A 417 -46.51 -32.59 20.00
N ARG A 418 -45.27 -32.91 19.64
CA ARG A 418 -44.80 -34.29 19.53
C ARG A 418 -43.43 -34.40 20.17
N SER A 419 -43.35 -35.38 21.06
CA SER A 419 -42.17 -35.82 21.79
C SER A 419 -41.65 -37.12 21.16
N ILE A 420 -40.39 -37.46 21.47
CA ILE A 420 -39.76 -38.81 21.46
C ILE A 420 -39.18 -39.27 20.12
N THR A 421 -37.84 -39.31 20.01
CA THR A 421 -36.99 -40.50 20.27
C THR A 421 -35.50 -40.16 20.10
N ASP A 422 -34.70 -40.55 21.09
CA ASP A 422 -33.26 -40.82 20.97
C ASP A 422 -32.99 -41.95 19.97
N VAL A 423 -31.98 -41.80 19.11
CA VAL A 423 -31.23 -42.92 18.48
C VAL A 423 -29.79 -42.46 18.21
N ASP A 424 -28.85 -43.08 18.91
CA ASP A 424 -27.42 -43.15 18.59
C ASP A 424 -27.20 -43.80 17.21
N GLY A 425 -26.21 -43.31 16.45
CA GLY A 425 -25.67 -44.10 15.34
C GLY A 425 -24.89 -43.34 14.28
N ALA A 426 -23.57 -43.42 14.38
CA ALA A 426 -22.58 -43.53 13.29
C ALA A 426 -22.78 -42.68 12.03
N ASP A 427 -21.95 -41.64 11.86
CA ASP A 427 -21.77 -40.99 10.56
C ASP A 427 -20.55 -41.58 9.85
N GLU A 428 -20.85 -42.42 8.85
CA GLU A 428 -19.91 -43.09 7.97
C GLU A 428 -19.92 -42.38 6.60
N HIS A 429 -18.72 -42.07 6.11
CA HIS A 429 -18.42 -41.50 4.81
C HIS A 429 -19.34 -41.99 3.67
N ARG A 430 -20.00 -41.06 2.98
CA ARG A 430 -20.39 -41.32 1.58
C ARG A 430 -20.45 -40.06 0.71
N ARG A 431 -19.34 -39.83 0.01
CA ARG A 431 -19.27 -38.99 -1.20
C ARG A 431 -20.33 -39.46 -2.20
N LYS A 432 -21.27 -38.59 -2.58
CA LYS A 432 -22.10 -38.75 -3.78
C LYS A 432 -21.68 -37.69 -4.79
N LYS A 433 -21.03 -38.18 -5.85
CA LYS A 433 -20.63 -37.48 -7.05
C LYS A 433 -21.89 -37.29 -7.90
N THR A 434 -22.42 -36.08 -8.01
CA THR A 434 -23.53 -35.78 -8.92
C THR A 434 -22.94 -35.40 -10.27
N ARG A 435 -23.21 -36.24 -11.26
CA ARG A 435 -22.83 -36.08 -12.66
C ARG A 435 -23.89 -35.17 -13.31
N LEU A 436 -23.50 -33.97 -13.72
CA LEU A 436 -24.33 -33.09 -14.53
C LEU A 436 -23.99 -33.32 -15.99
N ASP A 437 -24.91 -33.92 -16.74
CA ASP A 437 -24.83 -34.00 -18.20
C ASP A 437 -25.30 -32.65 -18.78
N VAL A 438 -24.38 -31.90 -19.39
CA VAL A 438 -24.70 -30.68 -20.15
C VAL A 438 -25.00 -31.08 -21.58
N VAL A 439 -26.26 -30.93 -21.96
CA VAL A 439 -26.72 -31.00 -23.36
C VAL A 439 -26.36 -29.67 -24.02
N VAL A 440 -25.43 -29.70 -24.96
CA VAL A 440 -25.10 -28.57 -25.84
C VAL A 440 -26.02 -28.64 -27.06
N ASP A 441 -26.99 -27.74 -27.13
CA ASP A 441 -27.82 -27.52 -28.32
C ASP A 441 -27.15 -26.44 -29.19
N GLN A 442 -26.58 -26.85 -30.32
CA GLN A 442 -26.00 -25.94 -31.31
C GLN A 442 -27.10 -25.48 -32.28
N SER A 443 -27.60 -24.26 -32.10
CA SER A 443 -28.43 -23.59 -33.10
C SER A 443 -27.58 -22.64 -33.95
N LEU A 444 -27.15 -23.13 -35.12
CA LEU A 444 -26.58 -22.35 -36.21
C LEU A 444 -27.65 -21.40 -36.78
N LYS A 445 -27.44 -20.09 -36.66
CA LYS A 445 -28.13 -19.08 -37.49
C LYS A 445 -27.15 -18.52 -38.52
N SER A 446 -27.34 -19.01 -39.73
CA SER A 446 -26.83 -18.54 -41.00
C SER A 446 -27.13 -17.05 -41.26
N GLN A 447 -26.11 -16.29 -41.66
CA GLN A 447 -26.25 -14.98 -42.31
C GLN A 447 -26.52 -15.16 -43.81
N PRO A 448 -27.39 -14.36 -44.44
CA PRO A 448 -27.53 -14.32 -45.89
C PRO A 448 -26.57 -13.32 -46.52
N THR A 449 -25.83 -13.79 -47.51
CA THR A 449 -25.08 -13.01 -48.49
C THR A 449 -26.05 -12.26 -49.41
N GLY A 450 -26.00 -10.92 -49.39
CA GLY A 450 -26.68 -10.08 -50.35
C GLY A 450 -25.79 -9.81 -51.56
N ASN A 451 -26.21 -10.35 -52.71
CA ASN A 451 -25.60 -10.12 -54.02
C ASN A 451 -26.09 -8.81 -54.68
N LEU A 452 -25.20 -8.30 -55.54
CA LEU A 452 -25.33 -7.26 -56.57
C LEU A 452 -26.63 -7.29 -57.40
N THR A 453 -27.05 -6.09 -57.83
CA THR A 453 -27.56 -5.56 -59.14
C THR A 453 -28.52 -4.40 -58.80
N ASP A 454 -28.49 -3.20 -59.38
CA ASP A 454 -28.13 -2.70 -60.72
C ASP A 454 -27.78 -1.20 -60.60
#